data_AF-A0A5C5B7D7-F1
#
_entry.id   AF-A0A5C5B7D7-F1
#
_cell.length_a   1.000
_cell.length_b   1.000
_cell.length_c   1.000
_cell.angle_alpha   90.00
_cell.angle_beta   90.00
_cell.angle_gamma   90.00
#
_symmetry.space_group_name_H-M   'P 1'
#
loop_
_entity.id
_entity.type
_entity.pdbx_description
1 polymer ?
#
loop_
_entity_poly.entity_id
_entity_poly.type
_entity_poly.pdbx_seq_one_letter_code
_entity_poly.pdbx_strand_id
1 'polypeptide(L)' 'MKLSVSLPIADVEFLDAFTRGHGLASRSAAVAQAVRALRAESLTSAYEQAFDDGVEEAAAWDVAVADGMSQA' A
#
# COMPACT_ATOMS: atom_id res chain seq x y z
N MET A 1 17.02 2.06 13.43
CA MET A 1 18.17 2.50 12.62
C MET A 1 18.09 4.02 12.46
N LYS A 2 19.21 4.75 12.51
CA LYS A 2 19.24 6.20 12.27
C LYS A 2 19.85 6.47 10.90
N LEU A 3 19.26 7.40 10.16
CA LEU A 3 19.69 7.80 8.83
C LEU A 3 19.84 9.33 8.80
N SER A 4 20.88 9.83 8.15
CA SER A 4 21.00 11.26 7.83
C SER A 4 20.60 11.44 6.37
N VAL A 5 19.69 12.38 6.11
CA VAL A 5 19.18 12.65 4.76
C VAL A 5 19.16 14.15 4.50
N SER A 6 19.48 14.54 3.28
CA SER A 6 19.31 15.90 2.79
C SER A 6 18.01 15.98 2.00
N LEU A 7 17.13 16.89 2.38
CA LEU A 7 15.86 17.14 1.71
C LEU A 7 15.73 18.63 1.39
N PRO A 8 15.09 19.00 0.27
CA PRO A 8 14.62 20.37 0.03
C PRO A 8 13.81 20.90 1.22
N ILE A 9 13.89 22.20 1.48
CA ILE A 9 13.17 22.85 2.58
C ILE A 9 11.66 22.60 2.47
N ALA A 10 11.10 22.69 1.26
CA ALA A 10 9.68 22.45 1.00
C ALA A 10 9.24 21.04 1.42
N ASP A 11 10.07 20.02 1.22
CA ASP A 11 9.74 18.64 1.61
C ASP A 11 9.77 18.47 3.14
N VAL A 12 10.68 19.18 3.82
CA VAL A 12 10.72 19.20 5.30
C VAL A 12 9.47 19.89 5.86
N GLU A 13 9.06 21.02 5.26
CA GLU A 13 7.85 21.74 5.63
C GLU A 13 6.59 20.87 5.42
N PHE A 14 6.54 20.13 4.32
CA PHE A 14 5.48 19.17 4.07
C PHE A 14 5.44 18.09 5.15
N LEU A 15 6.58 17.46 5.48
CA LEU A 15 6.65 16.43 6.52
C LEU A 15 6.24 16.97 7.89
N ASP A 16 6.53 18.23 8.18
CA ASP A 16 6.10 18.89 9.41
C ASP A 16 4.60 19.12 9.47
N ALA A 17 4.01 19.64 8.40
CA ALA A 17 2.58 19.82 8.28
C ALA A 17 1.85 18.47 8.37
N PHE A 18 2.36 17.45 7.68
CA PHE A 18 1.82 16.10 7.69
C PHE A 18 1.88 15.48 9.08
N THR A 19 3.02 15.59 9.77
CA THR A 19 3.22 15.10 11.14
C THR A 19 2.19 15.73 12.09
N ARG A 20 2.01 17.06 12.04
CA ARG A 20 1.02 17.77 12.88
C ARG A 20 -0.41 17.37 12.52
N GLY A 21 -0.75 17.34 11.23
CA GLY A 21 -2.10 17.04 10.75
C GLY A 21 -2.57 15.63 11.10
N HIS A 22 -1.64 14.68 11.22
CA HIS A 22 -1.94 13.28 11.52
C HIS A 22 -1.57 12.86 12.96
N GLY A 23 -1.22 13.82 13.83
CA GLY A 23 -0.87 13.54 15.23
C GLY A 23 0.33 12.61 15.41
N LEU A 24 1.28 12.63 14.47
CA LEU A 24 2.44 11.74 14.51
C LEU A 24 3.49 12.23 15.51
N ALA A 25 4.15 11.28 16.16
CA ALA A 25 5.11 11.58 17.22
C ALA A 25 6.42 12.24 16.74
N SER A 26 6.77 12.12 15.44
CA SER A 26 7.99 12.69 14.89
C SER A 26 8.00 12.72 13.35
N ARG A 27 8.93 13.50 12.78
CA ARG A 27 9.25 13.45 11.33
C ARG A 27 9.64 12.06 10.86
N SER A 28 10.36 11.29 11.69
CA SER A 28 10.72 9.91 11.36
C SER A 28 9.51 8.99 11.27
N ALA A 29 8.45 9.25 12.06
CA ALA A 29 7.19 8.51 11.93
C ALA A 29 6.48 8.83 10.60
N ALA A 30 6.48 10.10 10.18
CA ALA A 30 5.96 10.51 8.87
C ALA A 30 6.74 9.86 7.72
N VAL A 31 8.08 9.87 7.76
CA VAL A 31 8.92 9.19 6.75
C VAL A 31 8.65 7.68 6.73
N ALA A 32 8.51 7.03 7.89
CA ALA A 32 8.18 5.60 7.95
C ALA A 32 6.80 5.29 7.34
N GLN A 33 5.83 6.19 7.49
CA GLN A 33 4.53 6.07 6.84
C GLN A 33 4.62 6.27 5.32
N ALA A 34 5.40 7.26 4.85
CA ALA A 34 5.65 7.45 3.43
C ALA A 34 6.29 6.21 2.78
N VAL A 35 7.28 5.59 3.45
CA VAL A 35 7.89 4.33 2.98
C VAL A 35 6.87 3.19 2.90
N ARG A 36 5.92 3.10 3.86
CA ARG A 36 4.83 2.12 3.79
C ARG A 36 3.88 2.39 2.62
N ALA A 37 3.56 3.64 2.37
CA ALA A 37 2.74 4.02 1.22
C ALA A 37 3.41 3.63 -0.11
N LEU A 38 4.70 3.92 -0.26
CA LEU A 38 5.46 3.52 -1.46
C LEU A 38 5.51 1.98 -1.65
N ARG A 39 5.59 1.21 -0.56
CA ARG A 39 5.48 -0.26 -0.63
C ARG A 39 4.10 -0.69 -1.08
N ALA A 40 3.04 -0.08 -0.54
CA ALA A 40 1.67 -0.37 -0.95
C ALA A 40 1.42 -0.02 -2.43
N GLU A 41 2.01 1.07 -2.93
CA GLU A 41 1.94 1.41 -4.35
C GLU A 41 2.63 0.35 -5.23
N SER A 42 3.77 -0.19 -4.79
CA SER A 42 4.43 -1.29 -5.49
C SER A 42 3.63 -2.60 -5.48
N LEU A 43 2.71 -2.77 -4.53
CA LEU A 43 1.82 -3.94 -4.47
C LEU A 43 0.77 -3.90 -5.57
N THR A 44 0.33 -2.73 -6.04
CA THR A 44 -0.66 -2.62 -7.12
C THR A 44 -0.19 -3.34 -8.38
N SER A 45 1.03 -3.06 -8.85
CA SER A 45 1.59 -3.71 -10.03
C SER A 45 1.81 -5.22 -9.84
N ALA A 46 2.11 -5.65 -8.60
CA ALA A 46 2.22 -7.07 -8.28
C ALA A 46 0.85 -7.78 -8.29
N TYR A 47 -0.21 -7.10 -7.83
CA TYR A 47 -1.58 -7.61 -7.92
C TYR A 47 -2.07 -7.65 -9.37
N GLU A 48 -1.80 -6.62 -10.18
CA GLU A 48 -2.13 -6.62 -11.61
C GLU A 48 -1.51 -7.82 -12.32
N GLN A 49 -0.20 -8.05 -12.14
CA GLN A 49 0.46 -9.24 -12.70
C GLN A 49 -0.14 -10.55 -12.18
N ALA A 50 -0.41 -10.66 -10.88
CA ALA A 50 -1.00 -11.87 -10.32
C ALA A 50 -2.42 -12.15 -10.86
N PHE A 51 -3.20 -11.11 -11.14
CA PHE A 51 -4.50 -11.26 -11.78
C PHE A 51 -4.36 -11.68 -13.24
N ASP A 52 -3.44 -11.09 -14.00
CA ASP A 52 -3.18 -11.46 -15.40
C ASP A 52 -2.72 -12.93 -15.53
N ASP A 53 -1.81 -13.37 -14.66
CA ASP A 53 -1.32 -14.76 -14.61
C ASP A 53 -2.44 -15.75 -14.25
N GLY A 54 -3.39 -15.34 -13.41
CA GLY A 54 -4.50 -16.18 -12.95
C GLY A 54 -5.67 -16.30 -13.92
N VAL A 55 -5.69 -15.54 -15.04
CA VAL A 55 -6.82 -15.53 -15.99
C VAL A 55 -7.09 -16.92 -16.58
N GLU A 56 -6.05 -17.71 -16.87
CA GLU A 56 -6.21 -19.04 -17.45
C GLU A 56 -6.88 -20.03 -16.48
N GLU A 57 -6.65 -19.86 -15.18
CA GLU A 57 -7.21 -20.70 -14.12
C GLU A 57 -8.58 -20.23 -13.63
N ALA A 58 -8.94 -18.97 -13.91
CA ALA A 58 -10.16 -18.33 -13.42
C ALA A 58 -11.42 -19.14 -13.75
N ALA A 59 -11.53 -19.67 -14.98
CA ALA A 59 -12.68 -20.48 -15.41
C ALA A 59 -12.80 -21.81 -14.64
N ALA A 60 -11.68 -22.39 -14.20
CA ALA A 60 -11.68 -23.61 -13.41
C ALA A 60 -12.13 -23.37 -11.95
N TRP A 61 -11.93 -22.15 -11.44
CA TRP A 61 -12.39 -21.74 -10.11
C TRP A 61 -13.82 -21.22 -10.09
N ASP A 62 -14.32 -20.68 -11.21
CA ASP A 62 -15.66 -20.08 -11.32
C ASP A 62 -16.79 -21.09 -11.00
N VAL A 63 -16.57 -22.37 -11.29
CA VAL A 63 -17.55 -23.44 -11.00
C VAL A 63 -17.83 -23.63 -9.50
N ALA A 64 -16.90 -23.25 -8.63
CA ALA A 64 -17.02 -23.41 -7.18
C ALA A 64 -17.62 -22.17 -6.48
N VAL A 65 -17.94 -21.10 -7.22
CA VAL A 65 -18.38 -19.81 -6.65
C VAL A 65 -19.66 -19.91 -5.83
N ALA A 66 -20.54 -20.86 -6.18
CA ALA A 66 -21.85 -21.06 -5.53
C ALA A 66 -21.85 -22.21 -4.51
N ASP A 67 -20.70 -22.87 -4.27
CA ASP A 67 -20.61 -24.00 -3.37
C ASP A 67 -20.99 -23.60 -1.94
N GLY A 68 -21.94 -24.33 -1.35
CA GLY A 68 -22.41 -24.07 0.02
C GLY A 68 -23.39 -22.90 0.18
N MET A 69 -23.73 -22.18 -0.90
CA MET A 69 -24.79 -21.17 -0.88
C MET A 69 -26.16 -21.87 -0.91
N SER A 70 -26.82 -21.99 0.24
CA SER A 70 -28.22 -22.45 0.29
C SER A 70 -29.10 -21.42 -0.43
N GLN A 71 -29.69 -21.82 -1.56
CA GLN A 71 -30.77 -21.06 -2.18
C GLN A 71 -31.95 -21.06 -1.18
N ALA A 72 -32.24 -19.90 -0.59
CA ALA A 72 -33.43 -19.68 0.23
C ALA A 72 -34.62 -19.30 -0.65
#